data_AF-A0A965WHW3-F1
#
_entry.id   AF-A0A965WHW3-F1
#
_cell.length_a   1.000
_cell.length_b   1.000
_cell.length_c   1.000
_cell.angle_alpha   90.00
_cell.angle_beta   90.00
_cell.angle_gamma   90.00
#
_symmetry.space_group_name_H-M   'P 1'
#
loop_
_entity.id
_entity.type
_entity.pdbx_description
1 polymer ?
#
loop_
_entity_poly.entity_id
_entity_poly.type
_entity_poly.pdbx_seq_one_letter_code
_entity_poly.pdbx_strand_id
1 'polypeptide(L)'
;MNFVIICIGSDKISGDALGPVVGGLLRNKYKLPCPVYGTEQYPVNGVNLPDYRNMLDSFHVSSSVVAVDAAVGEAHEIGRVKIRSGGIKAGGALNSPHKMLGDIGILGVVAEKCDNVLGALLETPFALIEEMAERIALSIA
;
A
#
# COMPACT_ATOMS: atom_id res chain seq x y z
N MET A 1 -17.63 -8.20 11.23
CA MET A 1 -16.93 -7.97 9.94
C MET A 1 -15.48 -8.33 10.16
N ASN A 2 -14.95 -9.25 9.35
CA ASN A 2 -13.52 -9.57 9.38
C ASN A 2 -12.84 -8.77 8.28
N PHE A 3 -11.80 -8.03 8.63
CA PHE A 3 -10.97 -7.31 7.67
C PHE A 3 -9.59 -7.96 7.60
N VAL A 4 -8.98 -7.89 6.42
CA VAL A 4 -7.57 -8.23 6.21
C VAL A 4 -6.91 -7.04 5.54
N ILE A 5 -5.71 -6.69 5.98
CA ILE A 5 -4.97 -5.56 5.46
C ILE A 5 -3.78 -6.08 4.68
N ILE A 6 -3.59 -5.56 3.46
CA ILE A 6 -2.43 -5.82 2.63
C ILE A 6 -1.79 -4.49 2.24
N CYS A 7 -0.56 -4.28 2.67
CA CYS A 7 0.19 -3.07 2.37
C CYS A 7 1.23 -3.36 1.30
N ILE A 8 1.18 -2.63 0.19
CA ILE A 8 1.98 -2.86 -1.00
C ILE A 8 3.09 -1.83 -1.08
N GLY A 9 4.25 -2.31 -1.50
CA GLY A 9 5.42 -1.50 -1.71
C GLY A 9 6.71 -2.24 -1.38
N SER A 10 7.78 -1.48 -1.37
CA SER A 10 9.14 -1.98 -1.17
C SER A 10 9.89 -1.05 -0.23
N ASP A 11 10.58 -1.62 0.74
CA ASP A 11 11.51 -0.91 1.63
C ASP A 11 12.75 -0.37 0.88
N LYS A 12 12.97 -0.82 -0.36
CA LYS A 12 14.14 -0.46 -1.18
C LYS A 12 13.99 0.86 -1.94
N ILE A 13 12.78 1.40 -2.07
CA ILE A 13 12.50 2.64 -2.80
C ILE A 13 11.73 3.53 -1.84
N SER A 14 12.26 4.72 -1.52
CA SER A 14 11.70 5.62 -0.50
C SER A 14 10.20 5.86 -0.68
N GLY A 15 9.80 6.34 -1.87
CA GLY A 15 8.40 6.59 -2.20
C GLY A 15 7.51 5.34 -2.24
N ASP A 16 8.10 4.16 -2.46
CA ASP A 16 7.38 2.88 -2.47
C ASP A 16 7.30 2.26 -1.06
N ALA A 17 7.97 2.83 -0.06
CA ALA A 17 8.02 2.27 1.28
C ALA A 17 6.75 2.54 2.11
N LEU A 18 5.82 3.37 1.62
CA LEU A 18 4.62 3.77 2.36
C LEU A 18 3.81 2.57 2.86
N GLY A 19 3.49 1.62 1.98
CA GLY A 19 2.75 0.42 2.38
C GLY A 19 3.47 -0.37 3.47
N PRO A 20 4.72 -0.84 3.25
CA PRO A 20 5.49 -1.54 4.27
C PRO A 20 5.55 -0.83 5.63
N VAL A 21 5.75 0.50 5.65
CA VAL A 21 5.78 1.28 6.90
C VAL A 21 4.40 1.31 7.57
N VAL A 22 3.31 1.50 6.81
CA VAL A 22 1.94 1.39 7.34
C VAL A 22 1.70 0.01 7.95
N GLY A 23 2.07 -1.06 7.25
CA GLY A 23 1.88 -2.42 7.75
C GLY A 23 2.69 -2.71 9.00
N GLY A 24 3.93 -2.20 9.08
CA GLY A 24 4.76 -2.25 10.27
C GLY A 24 4.10 -1.58 11.47
N LEU A 25 3.56 -0.38 11.30
CA LEU A 25 2.84 0.35 12.34
C LEU A 25 1.58 -0.40 12.79
N LEU A 26 0.75 -0.85 11.86
CA LEU A 26 -0.49 -1.57 12.16
C LEU A 26 -0.22 -2.87 12.93
N ARG A 27 0.83 -3.62 12.54
CA ARG A 27 1.18 -4.90 13.18
C ARG A 27 1.89 -4.71 14.51
N ASN A 28 2.90 -3.86 14.57
CA ASN A 28 3.84 -3.82 15.69
C ASN A 28 3.46 -2.75 16.72
N LYS A 29 3.05 -1.56 16.28
CA LYS A 29 2.69 -0.43 17.16
C LYS A 29 1.24 -0.52 17.63
N TYR A 30 0.30 -0.59 16.69
CA TYR A 30 -1.13 -0.60 16.99
C TYR A 30 -1.68 -2.00 17.31
N LYS A 31 -0.95 -3.06 16.93
CA LYS A 31 -1.28 -4.46 17.23
C LYS A 31 -2.72 -4.82 16.87
N LEU A 32 -3.12 -4.47 15.65
CA LEU A 32 -4.49 -4.71 15.19
C LEU A 32 -4.86 -6.19 15.34
N PRO A 33 -6.08 -6.51 15.82
CA PRO A 33 -6.56 -7.87 15.98
C PRO A 33 -7.03 -8.47 14.64
N CYS A 34 -6.31 -8.19 13.54
CA CYS A 34 -6.60 -8.68 12.21
C CYS A 34 -5.31 -8.99 11.45
N PRO A 35 -5.35 -9.86 10.41
CA PRO A 35 -4.17 -10.15 9.62
C PRO A 35 -3.70 -8.90 8.85
N VAL A 36 -2.41 -8.58 9.00
CA VAL A 36 -1.72 -7.50 8.27
C VAL A 36 -0.55 -8.09 7.48
N TYR A 37 -0.61 -7.97 6.16
CA TYR A 37 0.44 -8.38 5.23
C TYR A 37 1.15 -7.16 4.67
N GLY A 38 2.43 -7.31 4.32
CA GLY A 38 3.25 -6.22 3.81
C GLY A 38 3.77 -5.33 4.93
N THR A 39 4.88 -5.76 5.51
CA THR A 39 5.64 -4.95 6.48
C THR A 39 7.04 -4.74 5.93
N GLU A 40 7.82 -3.85 6.51
CA GLU A 40 9.22 -3.61 6.12
C GLU A 40 10.05 -4.91 6.16
N GLN A 41 9.79 -5.79 7.13
CA GLN A 41 10.45 -7.11 7.24
C GLN A 41 10.00 -8.12 6.18
N TYR A 42 8.77 -7.97 5.67
CA TYR A 42 8.12 -8.92 4.76
C TYR A 42 7.29 -8.12 3.73
N PRO A 43 7.95 -7.42 2.81
CA PRO A 43 7.27 -6.52 1.87
C PRO A 43 6.44 -7.30 0.86
N VAL A 44 5.33 -6.71 0.43
CA VAL A 44 4.52 -7.19 -0.69
C VAL A 44 4.68 -6.22 -1.84
N ASN A 45 5.20 -6.67 -2.97
CA ASN A 45 5.42 -5.83 -4.15
C ASN A 45 4.99 -6.56 -5.42
N GLY A 46 5.16 -5.93 -6.58
CA GLY A 46 4.74 -6.48 -7.86
C GLY A 46 5.25 -7.89 -8.18
N VAL A 47 6.37 -8.33 -7.58
CA VAL A 47 6.97 -9.65 -7.82
C VAL A 47 6.20 -10.76 -7.11
N ASN A 48 5.86 -10.57 -5.82
CA ASN A 48 5.21 -11.60 -4.99
C ASN A 48 3.70 -11.38 -4.80
N LEU A 49 3.16 -10.27 -5.29
CA LEU A 49 1.74 -9.96 -5.22
C LEU A 49 0.81 -11.06 -5.77
N PRO A 50 1.13 -11.77 -6.88
CA PRO A 50 0.30 -12.88 -7.35
C PRO A 50 0.11 -13.98 -6.30
N ASP A 51 1.14 -14.28 -5.51
CA ASP A 51 1.08 -15.29 -4.45
C ASP A 51 0.19 -14.82 -3.30
N TYR A 52 0.32 -13.54 -2.92
CA TYR A 52 -0.56 -12.94 -1.91
C TYR A 52 -2.01 -12.88 -2.36
N ARG A 53 -2.29 -12.64 -3.65
CA ARG A 53 -3.65 -12.72 -4.20
C ARG A 53 -4.25 -14.12 -4.03
N ASN A 54 -3.52 -15.15 -4.45
CA ASN A 54 -3.99 -16.53 -4.31
C ASN A 54 -4.23 -16.90 -2.83
N MET A 55 -3.37 -16.41 -1.94
CA MET A 55 -3.52 -16.60 -0.49
C MET A 55 -4.76 -15.87 0.04
N LEU A 56 -4.98 -14.61 -0.33
CA LEU A 56 -6.19 -13.86 0.05
C LEU A 56 -7.46 -14.56 -0.46
N ASP A 57 -7.49 -14.98 -1.72
CA ASP A 57 -8.63 -15.68 -2.33
C ASP A 57 -8.89 -17.05 -1.69
N SER A 58 -7.89 -17.70 -1.10
CA SER A 58 -8.02 -19.04 -0.49
C SER A 58 -8.33 -18.99 0.99
N PHE A 59 -7.72 -18.07 1.74
CA PHE A 59 -7.76 -18.05 3.20
C PHE A 59 -8.61 -16.92 3.79
N HIS A 60 -8.97 -15.91 2.98
CA HIS A 60 -9.71 -14.72 3.42
C HIS A 60 -11.02 -14.50 2.65
N VAL A 61 -11.64 -15.58 2.14
CA VAL A 61 -12.87 -15.56 1.30
C VAL A 61 -14.03 -14.74 1.91
N SER A 62 -14.15 -14.76 3.24
CA SER A 62 -15.24 -14.08 3.97
C SER A 62 -14.81 -12.76 4.61
N SER A 63 -13.61 -12.26 4.30
CA SER A 63 -13.05 -11.04 4.86
C SER A 63 -13.05 -9.92 3.82
N SER A 64 -13.31 -8.70 4.26
CA SER A 64 -13.08 -7.52 3.41
C SER A 64 -11.60 -7.17 3.38
N VAL A 65 -11.03 -7.06 2.18
CA VAL A 65 -9.61 -6.79 1.95
C VAL A 65 -9.40 -5.29 1.81
N VAL A 66 -8.57 -4.70 2.67
CA VAL A 66 -8.11 -3.31 2.59
C VAL A 66 -6.69 -3.29 2.06
N ALA A 67 -6.50 -2.67 0.90
CA ALA A 67 -5.21 -2.53 0.26
C ALA A 67 -4.65 -1.11 0.49
N VAL A 68 -3.41 -1.03 0.96
CA VAL A 68 -2.68 0.23 1.17
C VAL A 68 -1.52 0.29 0.18
N ASP A 69 -1.34 1.39 -0.54
CA ASP A 69 -0.26 1.53 -1.53
C ASP A 69 0.15 3.00 -1.71
N ALA A 70 1.36 3.21 -2.23
CA ALA A 70 1.81 4.51 -2.67
C ALA A 70 1.24 4.83 -4.07
N ALA A 71 1.06 6.11 -4.36
CA ALA A 71 0.62 6.59 -5.65
C ALA A 71 1.36 7.87 -6.05
N VAL A 72 1.40 8.13 -7.35
CA VAL A 72 1.80 9.42 -7.90
C VAL A 72 0.57 10.23 -8.33
N GLY A 73 0.65 11.54 -8.25
CA GLY A 73 -0.47 12.45 -8.53
C GLY A 73 0.00 13.84 -8.95
N GLU A 74 -0.90 14.80 -8.98
CA GLU A 74 -0.52 16.20 -9.25
C GLU A 74 0.31 16.75 -8.08
N ALA A 75 1.18 17.74 -8.31
CA ALA A 75 2.05 18.31 -7.26
C ALA A 75 1.29 18.74 -5.99
N HIS A 76 0.10 19.34 -6.16
CA HIS A 76 -0.75 19.81 -5.05
C HIS A 76 -1.44 18.68 -4.27
N GLU A 77 -1.34 17.45 -4.76
CA GLU A 77 -1.90 16.25 -4.12
C GLU A 77 -0.88 15.52 -3.25
N ILE A 78 0.41 15.83 -3.35
CA ILE A 78 1.46 15.21 -2.52
C ILE A 78 1.11 15.38 -1.04
N GLY A 79 1.21 14.29 -0.27
CA GLY A 79 0.83 14.24 1.15
C GLY A 79 -0.66 13.97 1.41
N ARG A 80 -1.49 13.86 0.36
CA ARG A 80 -2.91 13.49 0.49
C ARG A 80 -3.11 11.98 0.44
N VAL A 81 -4.17 11.53 1.11
CA VAL A 81 -4.64 10.15 1.10
C VAL A 81 -5.94 10.09 0.29
N LYS A 82 -6.00 9.18 -0.69
CA LYS A 82 -7.19 8.92 -1.52
C LYS A 82 -7.77 7.57 -1.13
N ILE A 83 -9.06 7.53 -0.86
CA ILE A 83 -9.80 6.28 -0.56
C ILE A 83 -10.64 5.92 -1.77
N ARG A 84 -10.64 4.64 -2.14
CA ARG A 84 -11.43 4.11 -3.27
C ARG A 84 -12.16 2.83 -2.87
N SER A 85 -13.42 2.73 -3.27
CA SER A 85 -14.14 1.45 -3.30
C SER A 85 -13.68 0.61 -4.48
N GLY A 86 -13.66 -0.71 -4.31
CA GLY A 86 -13.21 -1.67 -5.33
C GLY A 86 -11.69 -1.88 -5.35
N GLY A 87 -11.00 -1.59 -4.24
CA GLY A 87 -9.57 -1.90 -4.08
C GLY A 87 -8.61 -0.98 -4.84
N ILE A 88 -7.42 -1.50 -5.14
CA ILE A 88 -6.37 -0.78 -5.88
C ILE A 88 -5.90 -1.53 -7.14
N LYS A 89 -5.44 -0.78 -8.14
CA LYS A 89 -4.69 -1.34 -9.26
C LYS A 89 -3.26 -1.61 -8.81
N ALA A 90 -3.06 -2.75 -8.18
CA ALA A 90 -1.74 -3.15 -7.72
C ALA A 90 -0.87 -3.57 -8.93
N GLY A 91 0.24 -2.86 -9.12
CA GLY A 91 1.23 -3.13 -10.17
C GLY A 91 1.23 -2.12 -11.33
N GLY A 92 2.16 -1.16 -11.28
CA GLY A 92 2.64 -0.40 -12.45
C GLY A 92 3.57 -1.23 -13.37
N ALA A 93 3.77 -2.51 -13.07
CA ALA A 93 4.54 -3.43 -13.90
C ALA A 93 3.74 -3.84 -15.14
N LEU A 94 3.85 -3.00 -16.17
CA LEU A 94 3.57 -3.11 -17.61
C LEU A 94 2.84 -4.30 -18.25
N ASN A 95 2.65 -5.49 -17.66
CA ASN A 95 2.17 -6.67 -18.39
C ASN A 95 1.42 -7.72 -17.53
N SER A 96 0.51 -7.35 -16.62
CA SER A 96 -0.41 -8.34 -16.03
C SER A 96 -1.87 -7.88 -16.08
N PRO A 97 -2.80 -8.68 -16.63
CA PRO A 97 -4.16 -8.25 -16.91
C PRO A 97 -4.95 -7.96 -15.62
N HIS A 98 -5.20 -6.67 -15.40
CA HIS A 98 -6.39 -6.04 -14.79
C HIS A 98 -7.23 -6.87 -13.80
N LYS A 99 -6.71 -7.10 -12.59
CA LYS A 99 -7.58 -7.33 -11.43
C LYS A 99 -7.26 -6.32 -10.34
N MET A 100 -8.29 -5.65 -9.83
CA MET A 100 -8.18 -4.83 -8.63
C MET A 100 -7.82 -5.74 -7.46
N LEU A 101 -6.98 -5.26 -6.54
CA LEU A 101 -6.70 -5.95 -5.30
C LEU A 101 -7.56 -5.34 -4.19
N GLY A 102 -8.39 -6.21 -3.60
CA GLY A 102 -9.21 -5.92 -2.43
C GLY A 102 -10.48 -5.13 -2.70
N ASP A 103 -11.18 -4.83 -1.60
CA ASP A 103 -12.48 -4.15 -1.60
C ASP A 103 -12.35 -2.65 -1.35
N ILE A 104 -11.34 -2.25 -0.60
CA ILE A 104 -11.03 -0.85 -0.27
C ILE A 104 -9.57 -0.58 -0.62
N GLY A 105 -9.33 0.53 -1.31
CA GLY A 105 -8.00 1.03 -1.60
C GLY A 105 -7.70 2.31 -0.85
N ILE A 106 -6.57 2.35 -0.15
CA ILE A 106 -6.01 3.53 0.52
C ILE A 106 -4.71 3.87 -0.18
N LEU A 107 -4.69 5.01 -0.89
CA LEU A 107 -3.58 5.44 -1.72
C LEU A 107 -2.97 6.72 -1.16
N GLY A 108 -1.72 6.68 -0.72
CA GLY A 108 -0.98 7.88 -0.36
C GLY A 108 -0.29 8.48 -1.58
N VAL A 109 -0.57 9.74 -1.91
CA VAL A 109 0.15 10.43 -2.99
C VAL A 109 1.50 10.90 -2.47
N VAL A 110 2.57 10.22 -2.87
CA VAL A 110 3.92 10.41 -2.32
C VAL A 110 4.82 11.27 -3.20
N ALA A 111 4.51 11.34 -4.50
CA ALA A 111 5.31 12.06 -5.47
C ALA A 111 4.46 12.62 -6.61
N GLU A 112 5.01 13.60 -7.32
CA GLU A 112 4.40 14.14 -8.54
C GLU A 112 4.48 13.13 -9.69
N LYS A 113 3.42 13.06 -10.48
CA LYS A 113 3.37 12.25 -11.69
C LYS A 113 4.23 12.90 -12.77
N CYS A 114 5.25 12.18 -13.22
CA CYS A 114 6.15 12.58 -14.30
C CYS A 114 6.49 11.39 -15.21
N ASP A 115 7.27 11.63 -16.26
CA ASP A 115 7.72 10.56 -17.18
C ASP A 115 8.63 9.54 -16.47
N ASN A 116 9.45 9.99 -15.50
CA ASN A 116 10.34 9.14 -14.72
C ASN A 116 9.77 8.87 -13.31
N VAL A 117 8.70 8.08 -13.25
CA VAL A 117 8.03 7.71 -11.98
C VAL A 117 9.02 7.09 -10.98
N LEU A 118 9.92 6.21 -11.43
CA LEU A 118 10.89 5.58 -10.54
C LEU A 118 11.84 6.62 -9.91
N GLY A 119 12.32 7.59 -10.69
CA GLY A 119 13.13 8.68 -10.18
C GLY A 119 12.39 9.50 -9.12
N ALA A 120 11.13 9.85 -9.39
CA ALA A 120 10.30 10.58 -8.43
C ALA A 120 10.10 9.83 -7.10
N LEU A 121 9.92 8.51 -7.16
CA LEU A 121 9.82 7.67 -5.96
C LEU A 121 11.16 7.55 -5.21
N LEU A 122 12.28 7.48 -5.92
CA LEU A 122 13.61 7.44 -5.29
C LEU A 122 13.95 8.76 -4.59
N GLU A 123 13.51 9.89 -5.14
CA GLU A 123 13.73 11.24 -4.60
C GLU A 123 12.73 11.64 -3.51
N THR A 124 11.68 10.85 -3.31
CA THR A 124 10.67 11.14 -2.29
C THR A 124 11.31 11.20 -0.89
N PRO A 125 11.16 12.31 -0.13
CA PRO A 125 11.71 12.40 1.22
C PRO A 125 11.08 11.36 2.14
N PHE A 126 11.91 10.57 2.83
CA PHE A 126 11.40 9.52 3.72
C PHE A 126 10.58 10.08 4.89
N ALA A 127 10.88 11.29 5.37
CA ALA A 127 10.10 11.96 6.41
C ALA A 127 8.62 12.17 6.02
N LEU A 128 8.34 12.43 4.73
CA LEU A 128 6.97 12.49 4.22
C LEU A 128 6.28 11.12 4.32
N ILE A 129 7.01 10.06 3.99
CA ILE A 129 6.51 8.69 4.06
C ILE A 129 6.17 8.31 5.50
N GLU A 130 7.05 8.63 6.46
CA GLU A 130 6.80 8.38 7.88
C GLU A 130 5.57 9.14 8.38
N GLU A 131 5.44 10.43 8.05
CA GLU A 131 4.28 11.24 8.45
C GLU A 131 2.97 10.68 7.87
N MET A 132 2.98 10.34 6.57
CA MET A 132 1.81 9.78 5.91
C MET A 132 1.45 8.40 6.47
N ALA A 133 2.46 7.55 6.72
CA ALA A 133 2.24 6.21 7.25
C ALA A 133 1.62 6.25 8.64
N GLU A 134 2.09 7.13 9.53
CA GLU A 134 1.49 7.34 10.85
C GLU A 134 0.04 7.79 10.75
N ARG A 135 -0.27 8.76 9.87
CA ARG A 135 -1.64 9.25 9.67
C ARG A 135 -2.57 8.17 9.14
N ILE A 136 -2.12 7.38 8.16
CA ILE A 136 -2.89 6.27 7.60
C ILE A 136 -3.10 5.19 8.65
N ALA A 137 -2.03 4.75 9.33
CA ALA A 137 -2.12 3.67 10.31
C ALA A 137 -3.02 4.06 11.50
N LEU A 138 -2.92 5.29 12.01
CA LEU A 138 -3.79 5.80 13.06
C LEU A 138 -5.27 5.88 12.64
N SER A 139 -5.55 6.12 11.35
CA SER A 139 -6.93 6.20 10.85
C SER A 139 -7.57 4.81 10.65
N ILE A 140 -6.76 3.76 10.55
CA ILE A 140 -7.21 2.37 10.40
C ILE A 140 -7.36 1.67 11.77
N ALA A 141 -6.48 2.00 12.72
CA ALA A 141 -6.46 1.44 14.08
C ALA A 141 -7.65 1.91 14.94
#